data_AF-A0A2G8SH82-F1
#
_entry.id   AF-A0A2G8SH82-F1
#
_cell.length_a   1.000
_cell.length_b   1.000
_cell.length_c   1.000
_cell.angle_alpha   90.00
_cell.angle_beta   90.00
_cell.angle_gamma   90.00
#
_symmetry.space_group_name_H-M   'P 1'
#
loop_
_entity.id
_entity.type
_entity.pdbx_description
1 polymer ?
#
loop_
_entity_poly.entity_id
_entity_poly.type
_entity_poly.pdbx_seq_one_letter_code
_entity_poly.pdbx_strand_id
1 'polypeptide(L)'
;MSTGEPLLTKRSNRFVLFPIEYHEIWKMYKQAQACFWTVEEVDLAEDRVDWEEKLTDDERGFVSFILAFFAASDGIVNENLVERFASEVQVAEARCFYGFQIMMENVHSEMYSMLIDTYIREEKDRISLFHGMETVPCIRRKAEWALRWIGDGRANFGERLVAFAAVEGIFFSASFAAIFW
;
A
#
# COMPACT_ATOMS: atom_id res chain seq x y z
N MET A 1 -11.56 -2.71 27.22
CA MET A 1 -10.60 -3.82 26.97
C MET A 1 -11.42 -5.00 26.47
N SER A 2 -11.28 -5.34 25.18
CA SER A 2 -12.03 -6.45 24.57
C SER A 2 -11.51 -7.77 25.12
N THR A 3 -12.19 -8.31 26.14
CA THR A 3 -11.96 -9.65 26.66
C THR A 3 -12.85 -10.61 25.87
N GLY A 4 -12.40 -10.99 24.66
CA GLY A 4 -13.16 -11.92 23.83
C GLY A 4 -12.63 -12.11 22.41
N GLU A 5 -11.91 -11.14 21.84
CA GLU A 5 -11.46 -11.22 20.44
C GLU A 5 -10.24 -12.13 20.27
N PRO A 6 -10.38 -13.30 19.60
CA PRO A 6 -9.28 -14.28 19.51
C PRO A 6 -8.06 -13.74 18.76
N LEU A 7 -8.28 -12.85 17.79
CA LEU A 7 -7.23 -12.24 16.98
C LEU A 7 -6.36 -11.26 17.77
N LEU A 8 -6.88 -10.65 18.82
CA LEU A 8 -6.21 -9.57 19.57
C LEU A 8 -5.76 -10.00 20.96
N THR A 9 -6.20 -11.18 21.41
CA THR A 9 -5.88 -11.70 22.74
C THR A 9 -4.43 -12.21 22.77
N LYS A 10 -3.63 -11.68 23.71
CA LYS A 10 -2.23 -12.12 23.89
C LYS A 10 -2.17 -13.60 24.27
N ARG A 11 -1.30 -14.35 23.60
CA ARG A 11 -1.05 -15.78 23.87
C ARG A 11 0.40 -15.99 24.31
N SER A 12 0.63 -16.98 25.18
CA SER A 12 1.95 -17.32 25.72
C SER A 12 2.85 -18.04 24.70
N ASN A 13 2.27 -18.76 23.74
CA ASN A 13 3.01 -19.56 22.75
C ASN A 13 3.24 -18.84 21.42
N ARG A 14 3.51 -17.53 21.48
CA ARG A 14 3.44 -16.57 20.35
C ARG A 14 4.51 -16.76 19.26
N PHE A 15 5.56 -17.53 19.52
CA PHE A 15 6.75 -17.61 18.67
C PHE A 15 6.86 -18.90 17.85
N VAL A 16 5.93 -19.85 18.03
CA VAL A 16 5.93 -21.11 17.30
C VAL A 16 4.77 -21.07 16.30
N LEU A 17 5.09 -21.23 15.01
CA LEU A 17 4.09 -21.20 13.94
C LEU A 17 3.23 -22.48 13.91
N PHE A 18 3.78 -23.61 14.31
CA PHE A 18 3.09 -24.90 14.28
C PHE A 18 2.57 -25.31 15.66
N PRO A 19 1.42 -26.01 15.73
CA PRO A 19 0.53 -26.34 14.61
C PRO A 19 -0.23 -25.11 14.09
N ILE A 20 -0.56 -25.08 12.79
CA ILE A 20 -1.41 -24.04 12.19
C ILE A 20 -2.82 -24.15 12.80
N GLU A 21 -3.34 -23.03 13.29
CA GLU A 21 -4.69 -22.95 13.87
C GLU A 21 -5.69 -22.32 12.89
N TYR A 22 -5.28 -21.29 12.14
CA TYR A 22 -6.13 -20.55 11.21
C TYR A 22 -5.76 -20.87 9.76
N HIS A 23 -6.25 -22.00 9.27
CA HIS A 23 -5.94 -22.50 7.92
C HIS A 23 -6.31 -21.53 6.79
N GLU A 24 -7.43 -20.81 6.91
CA GLU A 24 -7.84 -19.82 5.90
C GLU A 24 -6.88 -18.63 5.84
N ILE A 25 -6.43 -18.11 6.99
CA ILE A 25 -5.44 -17.02 7.04
C ILE A 25 -4.10 -17.51 6.48
N TRP A 26 -3.69 -18.72 6.85
CA TRP A 26 -2.47 -19.33 6.33
C TRP A 26 -2.52 -19.51 4.82
N LYS A 27 -3.68 -19.92 4.28
CA LYS A 27 -3.90 -20.04 2.84
C LYS A 27 -3.76 -18.69 2.14
N MET A 28 -4.33 -17.61 2.69
CA MET A 28 -4.15 -16.26 2.14
C MET A 28 -2.67 -15.85 2.14
N TYR A 29 -1.93 -16.14 3.21
CA TYR A 29 -0.49 -15.88 3.25
C TYR A 29 0.25 -16.65 2.17
N LYS A 30 -0.07 -17.93 1.97
CA LYS A 30 0.52 -18.75 0.92
C LYS A 30 0.18 -18.26 -0.49
N GLN A 31 -1.02 -17.73 -0.70
CA GLN A 31 -1.39 -17.11 -1.97
C GLN A 31 -0.61 -15.83 -2.21
N ALA A 32 -0.50 -14.94 -1.21
CA ALA A 32 0.31 -13.73 -1.30
C ALA A 32 1.79 -14.08 -1.61
N GLN A 33 2.35 -15.05 -0.88
CA GLN A 33 3.72 -15.53 -1.09
C GLN A 33 3.95 -16.07 -2.51
N ALA A 34 2.96 -16.72 -3.11
CA ALA A 34 3.06 -17.25 -4.47
C ALA A 34 3.03 -16.16 -5.56
N CYS A 35 2.65 -14.93 -5.20
CA CYS A 35 2.62 -13.76 -6.08
C CYS A 35 3.81 -12.81 -5.85
N PHE A 36 4.88 -13.28 -5.20
CA PHE A 36 6.10 -12.48 -5.04
C PHE A 36 6.67 -12.06 -6.40
N TRP A 37 7.15 -10.82 -6.45
CA TRP A 37 7.86 -10.23 -7.59
C TRP A 37 8.83 -9.16 -7.09
N THR A 38 9.82 -8.80 -7.90
CA THR A 38 10.72 -7.66 -7.65
C THR A 38 10.66 -6.62 -8.76
N VAL A 39 11.05 -5.38 -8.45
CA VAL A 39 11.00 -4.25 -9.39
C VAL A 39 11.82 -4.52 -10.64
N GLU A 40 12.92 -5.25 -10.53
CA GLU A 40 13.80 -5.62 -11.65
C GLU A 40 13.15 -6.56 -12.67
N GLU A 41 12.03 -7.20 -12.34
CA GLU A 41 11.26 -8.01 -13.27
C GLU A 41 10.46 -7.15 -14.28
N VAL A 42 10.32 -5.86 -14.02
CA VAL A 42 9.57 -4.91 -14.87
C VAL A 42 10.53 -4.17 -15.81
N ASP A 43 10.44 -4.46 -17.11
CA ASP A 43 11.20 -3.77 -18.14
C ASP A 43 10.51 -2.46 -18.56
N LEU A 44 11.18 -1.33 -18.33
CA LEU A 44 10.70 0.02 -18.67
C LEU A 44 11.43 0.63 -19.87
N ALA A 45 12.23 -0.15 -20.61
CA ALA A 45 13.09 0.37 -21.67
C ALA A 45 12.31 1.07 -22.80
N GLU A 46 11.14 0.53 -23.16
CA GLU A 46 10.32 1.07 -24.25
C GLU A 46 9.32 2.13 -23.76
N ASP A 47 8.95 2.13 -22.48
CA ASP A 47 7.94 3.04 -21.91
C ASP A 47 8.26 4.52 -22.12
N ARG A 48 9.55 4.87 -22.13
CA ARG A 48 9.97 6.25 -22.35
C ARG A 48 9.57 6.77 -23.74
N VAL A 49 9.61 5.90 -24.75
CA VAL A 49 9.18 6.28 -26.11
C VAL A 49 7.68 6.53 -26.11
N ASP A 50 6.91 5.68 -25.43
CA ASP A 50 5.45 5.82 -25.35
C ASP A 50 5.05 7.08 -24.59
N TRP A 51 5.74 7.35 -23.48
CA TRP A 51 5.57 8.56 -22.69
C TRP A 51 5.82 9.84 -23.49
N GLU A 52 6.90 9.90 -24.27
CA GLU A 52 7.33 11.11 -24.97
C GLU A 52 6.61 11.30 -26.32
N GLU A 53 6.41 10.23 -27.08
CA GLU A 53 5.99 10.30 -28.49
C GLU A 53 4.52 9.92 -28.71
N LYS A 54 3.92 9.10 -27.83
CA LYS A 54 2.54 8.60 -28.02
C LYS A 54 1.51 9.30 -27.15
N LEU A 55 1.86 9.62 -25.90
CA LEU A 55 0.94 10.29 -24.99
C LEU A 55 0.80 11.77 -25.30
N THR A 56 -0.41 12.29 -25.10
CA THR A 56 -0.69 13.71 -25.07
C THR A 56 -0.21 14.35 -23.76
N ASP A 57 -0.10 15.68 -23.72
CA ASP A 57 0.23 16.40 -22.48
C ASP A 57 -0.79 16.15 -21.37
N ASP A 58 -2.08 16.05 -21.72
CA ASP A 58 -3.16 15.79 -20.77
C ASP A 58 -3.06 14.38 -20.18
N GLU A 59 -2.76 13.36 -21.01
CA GLU A 59 -2.54 11.98 -20.55
C GLU A 59 -1.31 11.88 -19.66
N ARG A 60 -0.18 12.50 -20.04
CA ARG A 60 1.01 12.56 -19.19
C ARG A 60 0.71 13.24 -17.85
N GLY A 61 -0.01 14.35 -17.87
CA GLY A 61 -0.40 15.06 -16.65
C GLY A 61 -1.27 14.20 -15.74
N PHE A 62 -2.21 13.47 -16.32
CA PHE A 62 -3.10 12.57 -15.59
C PHE A 62 -2.37 11.36 -15.00
N VAL A 63 -1.48 10.70 -15.74
CA VAL A 63 -0.66 9.58 -15.24
C VAL A 63 0.32 10.07 -14.17
N SER A 64 0.97 11.22 -14.36
CA SER A 64 1.85 11.84 -13.35
C SER A 64 1.10 12.04 -12.03
N PHE A 65 -0.15 12.50 -12.12
CA PHE A 65 -1.00 12.72 -10.96
C PHE A 65 -1.36 11.41 -10.22
N ILE A 66 -1.61 10.32 -10.96
CA ILE A 66 -1.82 8.99 -10.38
C ILE A 66 -0.55 8.51 -9.66
N LEU A 67 0.62 8.65 -10.29
CA LEU A 67 1.89 8.23 -9.70
C LEU A 67 2.21 9.01 -8.40
N ALA A 68 1.94 10.32 -8.37
CA ALA A 68 2.08 11.12 -7.14
C ALA A 68 1.16 10.63 -6.02
N PHE A 69 -0.05 10.18 -6.34
CA PHE A 69 -0.97 9.61 -5.36
C PHE A 69 -0.44 8.26 -4.82
N PHE A 70 0.04 7.38 -5.70
CA PHE A 70 0.57 6.06 -5.33
C PHE A 70 1.83 6.16 -4.47
N ALA A 71 2.82 6.95 -4.89
CA ALA A 71 4.08 7.12 -4.18
C ALA A 71 3.89 7.60 -2.73
N ALA A 72 2.86 8.40 -2.46
CA ALA A 72 2.52 8.83 -1.11
C ALA A 72 1.66 7.81 -0.33
N SER A 73 0.80 7.06 -1.00
CA SER A 73 -0.23 6.24 -0.34
C SER A 73 0.33 4.95 0.25
N ASP A 74 1.27 4.28 -0.42
CA ASP A 74 1.83 3.01 0.07
C ASP A 74 2.64 3.22 1.36
N GLY A 75 3.31 4.37 1.49
CA GLY A 75 3.96 4.75 2.75
C GLY A 75 2.98 4.83 3.93
N ILE A 76 1.78 5.40 3.71
CA ILE A 76 0.72 5.50 4.74
C ILE A 76 0.16 4.12 5.08
N VAL A 77 -0.05 3.26 4.09
CA VAL A 77 -0.49 1.88 4.28
C VAL A 77 0.52 1.12 5.13
N ASN A 78 1.81 1.24 4.78
CA ASN A 78 2.89 0.58 5.49
C ASN A 78 3.01 1.03 6.95
N GLU A 79 2.90 2.34 7.21
CA GLU A 79 2.88 2.89 8.58
C GLU A 79 1.75 2.27 9.43
N ASN A 80 0.54 2.14 8.87
CA ASN A 80 -0.55 1.46 9.57
C ASN A 80 -0.27 -0.03 9.81
N LEU A 81 0.26 -0.74 8.81
CA LEU A 81 0.56 -2.16 8.93
C LEU A 81 1.58 -2.42 10.05
N VAL A 82 2.65 -1.63 10.10
CA VAL A 82 3.73 -1.75 11.09
C VAL A 82 3.26 -1.31 12.48
N GLU A 83 2.73 -0.09 12.61
CA GLU A 83 2.44 0.48 13.92
C GLU A 83 1.18 -0.13 14.56
N ARG A 84 0.20 -0.53 13.75
CA ARG A 84 -1.12 -0.97 14.23
C ARG A 84 -1.37 -2.44 13.95
N PHE A 85 -1.58 -2.84 12.71
CA PHE A 85 -2.17 -4.17 12.45
C PHE A 85 -1.25 -5.32 12.85
N ALA A 86 0.03 -5.29 12.46
CA ALA A 86 0.99 -6.34 12.81
C ALA A 86 1.32 -6.37 14.32
N SER A 87 1.25 -5.20 14.99
CA SER A 87 1.52 -5.05 16.41
C SER A 87 0.35 -5.55 17.29
N GLU A 88 -0.89 -5.26 16.87
CA GLU A 88 -2.13 -5.57 17.59
C GLU A 88 -2.58 -7.02 17.40
N VAL A 89 -2.51 -7.55 16.17
CA VAL A 89 -2.94 -8.93 15.89
C VAL A 89 -1.96 -9.91 16.48
N GLN A 90 -2.45 -10.88 17.26
CA GLN A 90 -1.67 -11.84 18.05
C GLN A 90 -1.46 -13.19 17.38
N VAL A 91 -2.26 -13.50 16.35
CA VAL A 91 -2.22 -14.75 15.58
C VAL A 91 -0.98 -14.80 14.67
N ALA A 92 -0.25 -15.92 14.70
CA ALA A 92 1.03 -16.06 13.99
C ALA A 92 0.85 -16.03 12.47
N GLU A 93 -0.16 -16.72 11.96
CA GLU A 93 -0.48 -16.81 10.53
C GLU A 93 -0.83 -15.44 9.94
N ALA A 94 -1.58 -14.62 10.68
CA ALA A 94 -1.91 -13.26 10.28
C ALA A 94 -0.68 -12.34 10.29
N ARG A 95 0.24 -12.53 11.25
CA ARG A 95 1.52 -11.82 11.24
C ARG A 95 2.42 -12.22 10.08
N CYS A 96 2.40 -13.49 9.66
CA CYS A 96 3.09 -13.90 8.44
C CYS A 96 2.51 -13.20 7.21
N PHE A 97 1.17 -13.08 7.13
CA PHE A 97 0.52 -12.32 6.07
C PHE A 97 0.95 -10.84 6.10
N TYR A 98 0.79 -10.15 7.22
CA TYR A 98 1.15 -8.73 7.31
C TYR A 98 2.65 -8.47 7.10
N GLY A 99 3.52 -9.36 7.58
CA GLY A 99 4.96 -9.25 7.34
C GLY A 99 5.30 -9.35 5.85
N PHE A 100 4.59 -10.21 5.11
CA PHE A 100 4.74 -10.29 3.66
C PHE A 100 4.13 -9.07 2.96
N GLN A 101 2.95 -8.61 3.39
CA GLN A 101 2.30 -7.41 2.86
C GLN A 101 3.20 -6.17 3.02
N ILE A 102 3.77 -5.93 4.20
CA ILE A 102 4.72 -4.84 4.46
C ILE A 102 5.91 -4.88 3.50
N MET A 103 6.44 -6.07 3.24
CA MET A 103 7.54 -6.24 2.29
C MET A 103 7.10 -5.90 0.86
N MET A 104 5.93 -6.36 0.42
CA MET A 104 5.40 -6.03 -0.90
C MET A 104 5.04 -4.55 -1.06
N GLU A 105 4.56 -3.86 -0.01
CA GLU A 105 4.33 -2.40 -0.05
C GLU A 105 5.63 -1.62 -0.26
N ASN A 106 6.77 -2.13 0.23
CA ASN A 106 8.07 -1.53 -0.08
C ASN A 106 8.44 -1.72 -1.56
N VAL A 107 8.17 -2.91 -2.13
CA VAL A 107 8.37 -3.18 -3.56
C VAL A 107 7.46 -2.27 -4.41
N HIS A 108 6.21 -2.07 -4.02
CA HIS A 108 5.30 -1.13 -4.69
C HIS A 108 5.82 0.31 -4.63
N SER A 109 6.25 0.76 -3.45
CA SER A 109 6.80 2.10 -3.26
C SER A 109 8.04 2.34 -4.13
N GLU A 110 8.92 1.34 -4.24
CA GLU A 110 10.08 1.38 -5.13
C GLU A 110 9.66 1.42 -6.61
N MET A 111 8.72 0.57 -7.03
CA MET A 111 8.19 0.55 -8.39
C MET A 111 7.63 1.92 -8.81
N TYR A 112 6.79 2.55 -7.98
CA TYR A 112 6.25 3.87 -8.29
C TYR A 112 7.32 4.96 -8.33
N SER A 113 8.34 4.85 -7.48
CA SER A 113 9.48 5.78 -7.52
C SER A 113 10.29 5.61 -8.82
N MET A 114 10.51 4.38 -9.27
CA MET A 114 11.17 4.08 -10.54
C MET A 114 10.37 4.57 -11.75
N LEU A 115 9.04 4.43 -11.73
CA LEU A 115 8.16 4.96 -12.78
C LEU A 115 8.27 6.49 -12.88
N ILE A 116 8.22 7.18 -11.73
CA ILE A 116 8.40 8.64 -11.67
C ILE A 116 9.77 9.04 -12.21
N ASP A 117 10.84 8.35 -11.81
CA ASP A 117 12.20 8.65 -12.28
C ASP A 117 12.36 8.43 -13.79
N THR A 118 11.73 7.38 -14.32
CA THR A 118 11.77 7.02 -15.75
C THR A 118 11.04 8.05 -16.62
N TYR A 119 9.85 8.50 -16.19
CA TYR A 119 8.96 9.32 -17.02
C TYR A 119 9.22 10.83 -16.85
N ILE A 120 9.61 11.27 -15.65
CA ILE A 120 9.70 12.69 -15.32
C ILE A 120 11.16 13.13 -15.33
N ARG A 121 11.56 13.81 -16.42
CA ARG A 121 12.96 14.23 -16.64
C ARG A 121 13.42 15.32 -15.66
N GLU A 122 12.57 16.31 -15.41
CA GLU A 122 12.92 17.48 -14.60
C GLU A 122 12.88 17.14 -13.11
N GLU A 123 14.00 17.32 -12.42
CA GLU A 123 14.14 17.00 -10.99
C GLU A 123 13.13 17.75 -10.13
N LYS A 124 12.88 19.03 -10.46
CA LYS A 124 11.88 19.85 -9.78
C LYS A 124 10.48 19.22 -9.83
N ASP A 125 10.11 18.67 -10.98
CA ASP A 125 8.78 18.11 -11.18
C ASP A 125 8.68 16.76 -10.46
N ARG A 126 9.75 15.94 -10.47
CA ARG A 126 9.85 14.75 -9.61
C ARG A 126 9.62 15.07 -8.14
N ILE A 127 10.34 16.07 -7.61
CA ILE A 127 10.20 16.52 -6.22
C ILE A 127 8.74 16.94 -5.96
N SER A 128 8.13 17.73 -6.86
CA SER A 128 6.73 18.13 -6.68
C SER A 128 5.75 16.96 -6.62
N LEU A 129 6.00 15.88 -7.37
CA LEU A 129 5.16 14.68 -7.37
C LEU A 129 5.38 13.84 -6.10
N PHE A 130 6.62 13.71 -5.61
CA PHE A 130 6.90 13.07 -4.32
C PHE A 130 6.28 13.82 -3.15
N HIS A 131 6.17 15.15 -3.24
CA HIS A 131 5.43 15.98 -2.29
C HIS A 131 3.94 16.12 -2.67
N GLY A 132 3.36 15.18 -3.40
CA GLY A 132 1.96 15.21 -3.88
C GLY A 132 0.91 15.46 -2.79
N MET A 133 1.16 15.00 -1.56
CA MET A 133 0.30 15.28 -0.40
C MET A 133 0.29 16.77 -0.02
N GLU A 134 1.42 17.45 -0.16
CA GLU A 134 1.56 18.87 0.14
C GLU A 134 1.17 19.75 -1.04
N THR A 135 1.33 19.27 -2.26
CA THR A 135 1.12 20.08 -3.47
C THR A 135 -0.28 19.91 -4.06
N VAL A 136 -0.95 18.76 -3.87
CA VAL A 136 -2.24 18.49 -4.52
C VAL A 136 -3.39 18.25 -3.52
N PRO A 137 -4.42 19.13 -3.49
CA PRO A 137 -5.50 19.07 -2.49
C PRO A 137 -6.30 17.76 -2.45
N CYS A 138 -6.54 17.09 -3.58
CA CYS A 138 -7.28 15.83 -3.58
C CYS A 138 -6.45 14.65 -3.06
N ILE A 139 -5.13 14.61 -3.31
CA ILE A 139 -4.22 13.64 -2.68
C ILE A 139 -4.20 13.89 -1.17
N ARG A 140 -4.01 15.15 -0.76
CA ARG A 140 -4.00 15.53 0.65
C ARG A 140 -5.23 15.04 1.41
N ARG A 141 -6.43 15.28 0.87
CA ARG A 141 -7.68 14.85 1.52
C ARG A 141 -7.77 13.33 1.69
N LYS A 142 -7.29 12.55 0.72
CA LYS A 142 -7.23 11.08 0.83
C LYS A 142 -6.21 10.66 1.89
N ALA A 143 -5.02 11.25 1.88
CA ALA A 143 -3.96 10.99 2.85
C ALA A 143 -4.40 11.33 4.29
N GLU A 144 -4.95 12.52 4.51
CA GLU A 144 -5.50 12.95 5.81
C GLU A 144 -6.63 12.01 6.28
N TRP A 145 -7.45 11.50 5.35
CA TRP A 145 -8.47 10.52 5.71
C TRP A 145 -7.86 9.22 6.23
N ALA A 146 -6.84 8.68 5.56
CA ALA A 146 -6.15 7.45 5.98
C ALA A 146 -5.37 7.65 7.29
N LEU A 147 -4.58 8.72 7.40
CA LEU A 147 -3.79 9.06 8.59
C LEU A 147 -4.65 9.22 9.86
N ARG A 148 -5.88 9.73 9.73
CA ARG A 148 -6.82 9.80 10.86
C ARG A 148 -7.09 8.43 11.48
N TRP A 149 -7.20 7.37 10.68
CA TRP A 149 -7.47 6.03 11.20
C TRP A 149 -6.26 5.38 11.86
N ILE A 150 -5.04 5.78 11.48
CA ILE A 150 -3.81 5.37 12.15
C ILE A 150 -3.77 5.98 13.56
N GLY A 151 -3.96 7.30 13.64
CA GLY A 151 -3.88 8.08 14.88
C GLY A 151 -5.10 8.01 15.79
N ASP A 152 -6.25 7.47 15.34
CA ASP A 152 -7.46 7.41 16.18
C ASP A 152 -7.34 6.32 17.26
N GLY A 153 -6.99 6.73 18.46
CA GLY A 153 -6.94 5.86 19.64
C GLY A 153 -8.31 5.40 20.16
N ARG A 154 -9.41 5.97 19.67
CA ARG A 154 -10.78 5.59 20.06
C ARG A 154 -11.37 4.54 19.12
N ALA A 155 -10.97 4.55 17.85
CA ALA A 155 -11.43 3.60 16.86
C ALA A 155 -10.97 2.17 17.19
N ASN A 156 -11.92 1.24 17.23
CA ASN A 156 -11.61 -0.16 17.49
C ASN A 156 -10.92 -0.81 16.28
N PHE A 157 -10.39 -2.03 16.46
CA PHE A 157 -9.68 -2.75 15.40
C PHE A 157 -10.56 -2.99 14.17
N GLY A 158 -11.83 -3.37 14.35
CA GLY A 158 -12.74 -3.66 13.24
C GLY A 158 -13.06 -2.42 12.40
N GLU A 159 -13.28 -1.27 13.03
CA GLU A 159 -13.47 0.01 12.33
C GLU A 159 -12.25 0.38 11.47
N ARG A 160 -11.05 0.24 12.04
CA ARG A 160 -9.81 0.51 11.32
C ARG A 160 -9.55 -0.51 10.21
N LEU A 161 -9.89 -1.78 10.43
CA LEU A 161 -9.77 -2.83 9.42
C LEU A 161 -10.65 -2.51 8.21
N VAL A 162 -11.91 -2.10 8.41
CA VAL A 162 -12.80 -1.66 7.33
C VAL A 162 -12.27 -0.40 6.65
N ALA A 163 -11.77 0.57 7.43
CA ALA A 163 -11.20 1.79 6.88
C ALA A 163 -10.02 1.52 5.95
N PHE A 164 -9.08 0.66 6.35
CA PHE A 164 -7.92 0.31 5.52
C PHE A 164 -8.27 -0.60 4.35
N ALA A 165 -9.28 -1.45 4.46
CA ALA A 165 -9.84 -2.12 3.29
C ALA A 165 -10.42 -1.14 2.27
N ALA A 166 -11.01 -0.01 2.73
CA ALA A 166 -11.45 1.07 1.84
C ALA A 166 -10.27 1.87 1.26
N VAL A 167 -9.17 2.04 2.00
CA VAL A 167 -7.93 2.61 1.45
C VAL A 167 -7.44 1.74 0.30
N GLU A 168 -7.06 0.48 0.55
CA GLU A 168 -6.45 -0.37 -0.47
C GLU A 168 -7.41 -0.74 -1.61
N GLY A 169 -8.70 -0.94 -1.31
CA GLY A 169 -9.68 -1.33 -2.33
C GLY A 169 -10.27 -0.15 -3.08
N ILE A 170 -10.85 0.82 -2.37
CA ILE A 170 -11.66 1.88 -3.00
C ILE A 170 -10.76 3.03 -3.47
N PHE A 171 -9.79 3.49 -2.67
CA PHE A 171 -9.02 4.69 -3.02
C PHE A 171 -8.13 4.49 -4.25
N PHE A 172 -7.67 3.25 -4.48
CA PHE A 172 -6.88 2.87 -5.65
C PHE A 172 -7.71 2.42 -6.85
N SER A 173 -8.96 1.96 -6.65
CA SER A 173 -9.79 1.35 -7.70
C SER A 173 -9.88 2.18 -8.99
N ALA A 174 -10.14 3.48 -8.88
CA ALA A 174 -10.26 4.36 -10.04
C ALA A 174 -8.93 4.56 -10.77
N SER A 175 -7.81 4.63 -10.03
CA SER A 175 -6.49 4.76 -10.63
C SER A 175 -6.09 3.50 -11.38
N PHE A 176 -6.35 2.31 -10.80
CA PHE A 176 -6.11 1.05 -11.51
C PHE A 176 -7.01 0.91 -12.74
N ALA A 177 -8.30 1.22 -12.63
CA ALA A 177 -9.20 1.20 -13.78
C ALA A 177 -8.73 2.14 -14.91
N ALA A 178 -8.15 3.28 -14.56
CA ALA A 178 -7.66 4.25 -15.53
C ALA A 178 -6.34 3.82 -16.20
N ILE A 179 -5.46 3.09 -15.50
CA ILE A 179 -4.23 2.53 -16.09
C ILE A 179 -4.53 1.35 -17.01
N PHE A 180 -5.56 0.56 -16.70
CA PHE A 180 -6.00 -0.59 -17.52
C PHE A 180 -6.74 -0.19 -18.80
N TRP A 181 -7.18 1.06 -18.92
CA TRP A 181 -7.95 1.58 -20.06
C TRP A 181 -7.04 1.90 -21.24
#